data_AF-A0A218QK67-F1
#
_entry.id   AF-A0A218QK67-F1
#
_cell.length_a   1.000
_cell.length_b   1.000
_cell.length_c   1.000
_cell.angle_alpha   90.00
_cell.angle_beta   90.00
_cell.angle_gamma   90.00
#
_symmetry.space_group_name_H-M   'P 1'
#
loop_
_entity.id
_entity.type
_entity.pdbx_description
1 polymer ?
#
loop_
_entity_poly.entity_id
_entity_poly.type
_entity_poly.pdbx_seq_one_letter_code
_entity_poly.pdbx_strand_id
1 'polypeptide(L)'
;MNISPPHSITSENNFRLNISSPGSLDSLTFESTTRQQPGLGEVEIEVAAVGLNFKEVLIALGLVPVPKDFIVQFGLECSGKITALGAGVTDWKIGDEVITFGSSCFSKFITTPANLVALKPPHLTLEEAATIPVSFATAYYSLIKAGRLCQGESVLIHSAAGGVGMAAVQIAQWVKAEIFATAGNDEKREFLRSQGIKHVMNSRSVDFAEEVIKLTDGKGVDVVLNSLGGEFISKSLAVLARHGRFLEIGQRDILNNSQLGLRPFEKCLSFLAIQVEPKAPHFNTTWDEVIQQFQEGNFRPLPHKVFPISEVAHAFEYMTGGKHIGKIVVSLQAQEELKTTVSFKSRETVNSSVSAQKTAFLKDGLLPAEGIKAFQRILGSKLPQVVVSTKDLLAITHHNYTQQMLASQETLPKANLPQATHSRPELNNNYVAPKNEIEQTLAGIWQEILGIKNVGIQDNFFELGGDSLLIVQIRNKLQAALPVNISTADLFEYPTISTLAEYLSGEQIEESVSQQVSERAKKKEEAIAENRQLIEQRRKARS
;
A
#
# COMPACT_ATOMS: atom_id res chain seq x y z
N MET A 1 29.16 -25.15 28.88
CA MET A 1 28.62 -23.99 28.13
C MET A 1 29.15 -24.11 26.71
N ASN A 2 28.40 -24.75 25.82
CA ASN A 2 28.75 -24.87 24.40
C ASN A 2 27.79 -23.96 23.63
N ILE A 3 28.29 -22.83 23.17
CA ILE A 3 27.60 -21.94 22.24
C ILE A 3 27.69 -22.61 20.88
N SER A 4 26.56 -23.08 20.36
CA SER A 4 26.48 -23.56 18.97
C SER A 4 26.49 -22.35 18.02
N PRO A 5 27.17 -22.43 16.87
CA PRO A 5 27.25 -21.33 15.91
C PRO A 5 25.89 -21.04 15.25
N PRO A 6 25.68 -19.82 14.72
CA PRO A 6 24.40 -19.39 14.17
C PRO A 6 24.01 -20.25 12.95
N HIS A 7 22.78 -20.75 12.95
CA HIS A 7 22.28 -21.65 11.91
C HIS A 7 22.36 -21.01 10.52
N SER A 8 23.10 -21.67 9.64
CA SER A 8 23.02 -21.53 8.19
C SER A 8 21.58 -21.75 7.72
N ILE A 9 21.11 -20.96 6.75
CA ILE A 9 19.84 -21.17 6.05
C ILE A 9 19.89 -22.56 5.38
N THR A 10 19.21 -23.55 5.94
CA THR A 10 19.06 -24.90 5.39
C THR A 10 17.98 -24.94 4.30
N SER A 11 17.92 -26.02 3.52
CA SER A 11 16.93 -26.27 2.45
C SER A 11 15.46 -26.33 2.90
N GLU A 12 15.20 -26.31 4.21
CA GLU A 12 13.87 -26.39 4.82
C GLU A 12 13.32 -25.03 5.31
N ASN A 13 14.16 -23.98 5.31
CA ASN A 13 13.76 -22.66 5.79
C ASN A 13 13.21 -21.80 4.65
N ASN A 14 12.13 -21.07 4.95
CA ASN A 14 11.58 -20.02 4.11
C ASN A 14 11.51 -18.72 4.92
N PHE A 15 11.17 -17.62 4.28
CA PHE A 15 10.88 -16.36 4.93
C PHE A 15 9.71 -15.67 4.23
N ARG A 16 9.08 -14.71 4.87
CA ARG A 16 8.14 -13.79 4.21
C ARG A 16 8.28 -12.37 4.74
N LEU A 17 7.93 -11.39 3.91
CA LEU A 17 7.83 -10.01 4.33
C LEU A 17 6.62 -9.81 5.26
N ASN A 18 6.86 -9.16 6.39
CA ASN A 18 5.86 -8.77 7.38
C ASN A 18 5.99 -7.27 7.68
N ILE A 19 4.92 -6.65 8.16
CA ILE A 19 4.93 -5.28 8.67
C ILE A 19 4.42 -5.28 10.11
N SER A 20 5.26 -4.82 11.03
CA SER A 20 4.91 -4.83 12.46
C SER A 20 4.09 -3.62 12.90
N SER A 21 4.20 -2.50 12.18
CA SER A 21 3.47 -1.26 12.44
C SER A 21 3.01 -0.61 11.12
N PRO A 22 1.80 -0.96 10.62
CA PRO A 22 1.21 -0.30 9.46
C PRO A 22 1.23 1.22 9.59
N GLY A 23 1.63 1.92 8.53
CA GLY A 23 1.89 3.37 8.53
C GLY A 23 3.38 3.74 8.65
N SER A 24 4.25 2.81 9.06
CA SER A 24 5.70 2.99 9.12
C SER A 24 6.40 1.94 8.24
N LEU A 25 6.96 2.37 7.11
CA LEU A 25 7.68 1.48 6.19
C LEU A 25 8.97 0.91 6.80
N ASP A 26 9.59 1.61 7.75
CA ASP A 26 10.73 1.12 8.53
C ASP A 26 10.41 -0.13 9.35
N SER A 27 9.12 -0.42 9.58
CA SER A 27 8.66 -1.59 10.33
C SER A 27 8.52 -2.86 9.47
N LEU A 28 8.85 -2.77 8.17
CA LEU A 28 8.94 -3.89 7.25
C LEU A 28 10.13 -4.79 7.62
N THR A 29 9.85 -6.05 7.92
CA THR A 29 10.85 -7.03 8.35
C THR A 29 10.56 -8.39 7.73
N PHE A 30 11.59 -9.22 7.59
CA PHE A 30 11.41 -10.61 7.19
C PHE A 30 11.25 -11.49 8.42
N GLU A 31 10.20 -12.31 8.42
CA GLU A 31 10.01 -13.35 9.42
C GLU A 31 10.27 -14.73 8.85
N SER A 32 10.89 -15.59 9.64
CA SER A 32 11.15 -16.97 9.25
C SER A 32 9.85 -17.75 9.18
N THR A 33 9.70 -18.54 8.13
CA THR A 33 8.57 -19.45 7.92
C THR A 33 9.08 -20.83 7.53
N THR A 34 8.19 -21.82 7.59
CA THR A 34 8.50 -23.19 7.16
C THR A 34 8.21 -23.32 5.68
N ARG A 35 9.15 -23.87 4.90
CA ARG A 35 8.92 -24.22 3.50
C ARG A 35 7.77 -25.23 3.39
N GLN A 36 6.81 -24.98 2.52
CA GLN A 36 5.63 -25.82 2.33
C GLN A 36 5.76 -26.64 1.05
N GLN A 37 5.43 -27.93 1.11
CA GLN A 37 5.33 -28.76 -0.08
C GLN A 37 4.04 -28.39 -0.85
N PRO A 38 4.06 -28.40 -2.20
CA PRO A 38 2.89 -28.08 -3.00
C PRO A 38 1.79 -29.14 -2.83
N GLY A 39 0.53 -28.69 -2.69
CA GLY A 39 -0.65 -29.55 -2.59
C GLY A 39 -1.15 -30.09 -3.94
N LEU A 40 -2.35 -30.66 -3.95
CA LEU A 40 -3.00 -31.14 -5.19
C LEU A 40 -3.18 -29.98 -6.19
N GLY A 41 -2.64 -30.12 -7.40
CA GLY A 41 -2.77 -29.11 -8.46
C GLY A 41 -1.92 -27.85 -8.26
N GLU A 42 -0.98 -27.85 -7.31
CA GLU A 42 -0.09 -26.72 -7.03
C GLU A 42 1.34 -27.00 -7.50
N VAL A 43 2.11 -25.93 -7.70
CA VAL A 43 3.56 -26.00 -7.89
C VAL A 43 4.26 -25.17 -6.82
N GLU A 44 5.49 -25.56 -6.49
CA GLU A 44 6.39 -24.72 -5.69
C GLU A 44 7.35 -23.98 -6.62
N ILE A 45 7.53 -22.69 -6.38
CA ILE A 45 8.41 -21.82 -7.15
C ILE A 45 9.45 -21.22 -6.19
N GLU A 46 10.74 -21.38 -6.53
CA GLU A 46 11.80 -20.56 -5.96
C GLU A 46 11.77 -19.19 -6.64
N VAL A 47 11.47 -18.17 -5.86
CA VAL A 47 11.26 -16.80 -6.34
C VAL A 47 12.61 -16.17 -6.66
N ALA A 48 12.71 -15.62 -7.88
CA ALA A 48 13.89 -14.89 -8.33
C ALA A 48 13.67 -13.38 -8.31
N ALA A 49 12.48 -12.91 -8.69
CA ALA A 49 12.14 -11.49 -8.69
C ALA A 49 10.65 -11.27 -8.42
N VAL A 50 10.33 -10.19 -7.72
CA VAL A 50 8.96 -9.81 -7.31
C VAL A 50 8.61 -8.46 -7.91
N GLY A 51 7.44 -8.36 -8.55
CA GLY A 51 6.91 -7.08 -9.00
C GLY A 51 6.19 -6.37 -7.85
N LEU A 52 6.66 -5.18 -7.45
CA LEU A 52 6.00 -4.39 -6.40
C LEU A 52 4.79 -3.64 -6.98
N ASN A 53 3.67 -3.62 -6.25
CA ASN A 53 2.43 -2.96 -6.65
C ASN A 53 2.02 -1.84 -5.69
N PHE A 54 1.39 -0.79 -6.21
CA PHE A 54 0.95 0.35 -5.39
C PHE A 54 -0.08 -0.05 -4.33
N LYS A 55 -0.91 -1.06 -4.58
CA LYS A 55 -1.84 -1.63 -3.60
C LYS A 55 -1.12 -2.07 -2.32
N GLU A 56 0.05 -2.67 -2.46
CA GLU A 56 0.87 -3.18 -1.36
C GLU A 56 1.42 -2.03 -0.52
N VAL A 57 1.82 -0.94 -1.17
CA VAL A 57 2.25 0.29 -0.50
C VAL A 57 1.10 0.94 0.27
N LEU A 58 -0.11 1.00 -0.30
CA LEU A 58 -1.28 1.53 0.40
C LEU A 58 -1.64 0.71 1.65
N ILE A 59 -1.51 -0.62 1.56
CA ILE A 59 -1.70 -1.52 2.71
C ILE A 59 -0.60 -1.27 3.76
N ALA A 60 0.66 -1.19 3.35
CA ALA A 60 1.79 -0.94 4.24
C ALA A 60 1.68 0.42 4.96
N LEU A 61 1.11 1.43 4.32
CA LEU A 61 0.84 2.75 4.90
C LEU A 61 -0.45 2.82 5.74
N GLY A 62 -1.22 1.73 5.84
CA GLY A 62 -2.49 1.71 6.57
C GLY A 62 -3.61 2.52 5.89
N LEU A 63 -3.47 2.83 4.60
CA LEU A 63 -4.44 3.61 3.81
C LEU A 63 -5.55 2.73 3.19
N VAL A 64 -5.41 1.41 3.31
CA VAL A 64 -6.45 0.43 2.98
C VAL A 64 -6.83 -0.29 4.26
N PRO A 65 -8.12 -0.34 4.64
CA PRO A 65 -8.54 -1.04 5.84
C PRO A 65 -8.23 -2.52 5.74
N VAL A 66 -7.48 -3.03 6.73
CA VAL A 66 -7.22 -4.47 6.92
C VAL A 66 -7.84 -4.86 8.25
N PRO A 67 -8.63 -5.96 8.32
CA PRO A 67 -9.11 -6.50 9.59
C PRO A 67 -7.99 -6.72 10.57
N LYS A 68 -8.22 -6.38 11.84
CA LYS A 68 -7.22 -6.48 12.91
C LYS A 68 -6.63 -7.89 13.09
N ASP A 69 -7.39 -8.92 12.74
CA ASP A 69 -6.99 -10.32 12.90
C ASP A 69 -6.30 -10.90 11.67
N PHE A 70 -6.01 -10.08 10.64
CA PHE A 70 -5.43 -10.59 9.41
C PHE A 70 -3.92 -10.37 9.27
N ILE A 71 -3.26 -11.42 8.81
CA ILE A 71 -1.85 -11.39 8.44
C ILE A 71 -1.73 -10.88 7.01
N VAL A 72 -1.31 -9.64 6.85
CA VAL A 72 -1.01 -9.07 5.53
C VAL A 72 0.08 -9.89 4.84
N GLN A 73 -0.21 -10.34 3.61
CA GLN A 73 0.74 -11.03 2.76
C GLN A 73 1.15 -10.11 1.61
N PHE A 74 2.42 -9.73 1.57
CA PHE A 74 2.97 -8.90 0.50
C PHE A 74 3.53 -9.74 -0.64
N GLY A 75 3.39 -9.24 -1.87
CA GLY A 75 3.85 -9.85 -3.10
C GLY A 75 2.69 -10.51 -3.83
N LEU A 76 2.16 -9.82 -4.84
CA LEU A 76 1.03 -10.27 -5.66
C LEU A 76 1.47 -11.06 -6.91
N GLU A 77 2.74 -10.96 -7.28
CA GLU A 77 3.30 -11.56 -8.48
C GLU A 77 4.79 -11.82 -8.31
N CYS A 78 5.30 -12.81 -9.04
CA CYS A 78 6.73 -13.02 -9.16
C CYS A 78 7.12 -13.76 -10.44
N SER A 79 8.42 -13.80 -10.68
CA SER A 79 9.08 -14.73 -11.58
C SER A 79 10.04 -15.62 -10.79
N GLY A 80 10.26 -16.84 -11.26
CA GLY A 80 11.09 -17.81 -10.55
C GLY A 80 11.30 -19.12 -11.32
N LYS A 81 11.74 -20.14 -10.59
CA LYS A 81 11.92 -21.51 -11.11
C LYS A 81 11.06 -22.49 -10.36
N ILE A 82 10.42 -23.41 -11.06
CA ILE A 82 9.67 -24.51 -10.41
C ILE A 82 10.66 -25.43 -9.69
N THR A 83 10.44 -25.69 -8.40
CA THR A 83 11.29 -26.55 -7.57
C THR A 83 10.61 -27.82 -7.09
N ALA A 84 9.28 -27.84 -7.04
CA ALA A 84 8.50 -29.04 -6.74
C ALA A 84 7.13 -28.99 -7.43
N LEU A 85 6.57 -30.17 -7.69
CA LEU A 85 5.26 -30.36 -8.30
C LEU A 85 4.35 -31.08 -7.33
N GLY A 86 3.15 -30.54 -7.15
CA GLY A 86 2.10 -31.15 -6.38
C GLY A 86 1.45 -32.33 -7.11
N ALA A 87 0.66 -33.11 -6.38
CA ALA A 87 -0.07 -34.23 -6.97
C ALA A 87 -0.99 -33.75 -8.11
N GLY A 88 -1.10 -34.52 -9.19
CA GLY A 88 -1.99 -34.20 -10.32
C GLY A 88 -1.48 -33.11 -11.27
N VAL A 89 -0.30 -32.53 -11.03
CA VAL A 89 0.33 -31.59 -11.96
C VAL A 89 1.18 -32.35 -12.98
N THR A 90 0.83 -32.23 -14.26
CA THR A 90 1.50 -32.96 -15.37
C THR A 90 2.09 -32.07 -16.45
N ASP A 91 1.63 -30.82 -16.57
CA ASP A 91 2.01 -29.91 -17.65
C ASP A 91 3.31 -29.14 -17.39
N TRP A 92 3.89 -29.30 -16.19
CA TRP A 92 5.04 -28.53 -15.70
C TRP A 92 6.23 -29.42 -15.37
N LYS A 93 7.44 -28.86 -15.43
CA LYS A 93 8.69 -29.54 -15.06
C LYS A 93 9.46 -28.75 -14.01
N ILE A 94 10.14 -29.48 -13.13
CA ILE A 94 11.11 -28.88 -12.22
C ILE A 94 12.23 -28.24 -13.05
N GLY A 95 12.57 -27.00 -12.71
CA GLY A 95 13.54 -26.16 -13.41
C GLY A 95 12.93 -25.21 -14.44
N ASP A 96 11.65 -25.34 -14.79
CA ASP A 96 10.98 -24.39 -15.69
C ASP A 96 11.02 -22.98 -15.09
N GLU A 97 11.43 -22.01 -15.92
CA GLU A 97 11.38 -20.59 -15.56
C GLU A 97 10.00 -20.03 -15.85
N VAL A 98 9.37 -19.47 -14.82
CA VAL A 98 7.95 -19.13 -14.86
C VAL A 98 7.67 -17.74 -14.32
N ILE A 99 6.51 -17.21 -14.69
CA ILE A 99 5.87 -16.05 -14.09
C ILE A 99 4.50 -16.46 -13.55
N THR A 100 4.07 -15.84 -12.46
CA THR A 100 2.82 -16.23 -11.80
C THR A 100 2.21 -15.09 -11.01
N PHE A 101 0.91 -15.22 -10.77
CA PHE A 101 0.25 -14.60 -9.62
C PHE A 101 0.50 -15.43 -8.38
N GLY A 102 0.62 -14.77 -7.23
CA GLY A 102 0.84 -15.46 -5.98
C GLY A 102 0.43 -14.62 -4.79
N SER A 103 0.47 -15.26 -3.63
CA SER A 103 0.32 -14.61 -2.33
C SER A 103 1.64 -14.75 -1.59
N SER A 104 2.08 -13.70 -0.91
CA SER A 104 3.34 -13.71 -0.16
C SER A 104 4.59 -13.84 -1.05
N CYS A 105 4.59 -13.25 -2.26
CA CYS A 105 5.72 -13.42 -3.20
C CYS A 105 7.06 -12.84 -2.70
N PHE A 106 7.08 -11.95 -1.70
CA PHE A 106 8.32 -11.57 -0.99
C PHE A 106 8.79 -12.69 -0.03
N SER A 107 8.98 -13.88 -0.58
CA SER A 107 9.43 -15.11 0.09
C SER A 107 10.45 -15.81 -0.78
N LYS A 108 11.29 -16.69 -0.22
CA LYS A 108 12.22 -17.48 -1.03
C LYS A 108 11.48 -18.52 -1.88
N PHE A 109 10.51 -19.20 -1.27
CA PHE A 109 9.66 -20.17 -1.95
C PHE A 109 8.19 -19.79 -1.76
N ILE A 110 7.39 -20.00 -2.81
CA ILE A 110 5.92 -19.93 -2.73
C ILE A 110 5.30 -21.19 -3.30
N THR A 111 4.11 -21.53 -2.84
CA THR A 111 3.22 -22.50 -3.50
C THR A 111 2.06 -21.76 -4.14
N THR A 112 1.70 -22.15 -5.36
CA THR A 112 0.59 -21.52 -6.09
C THR A 112 -0.11 -22.54 -6.99
N PRO A 113 -1.42 -22.39 -7.27
CA PRO A 113 -2.12 -23.24 -8.24
C PRO A 113 -1.44 -23.24 -9.62
N ALA A 114 -1.27 -24.42 -10.20
CA ALA A 114 -0.57 -24.62 -11.47
C ALA A 114 -1.22 -23.89 -12.66
N ASN A 115 -2.52 -23.53 -12.56
CA ASN A 115 -3.26 -22.80 -13.58
C ASN A 115 -3.02 -21.27 -13.55
N LEU A 116 -2.30 -20.75 -12.56
CA LEU A 116 -1.89 -19.34 -12.50
C LEU A 116 -0.46 -19.10 -13.03
N VAL A 117 0.23 -20.20 -13.34
CA VAL A 117 1.62 -20.20 -13.77
C VAL A 117 1.68 -20.13 -15.29
N ALA A 118 2.61 -19.33 -15.81
CA ALA A 118 2.94 -19.27 -17.22
C ALA A 118 4.45 -19.39 -17.42
N LEU A 119 4.87 -19.99 -18.53
CA LEU A 119 6.29 -19.98 -18.89
C LEU A 119 6.77 -18.55 -19.10
N LYS A 120 7.93 -18.23 -18.53
CA LYS A 120 8.62 -16.97 -18.83
C LYS A 120 8.97 -16.96 -20.34
N PRO A 121 8.66 -15.87 -21.08
CA PRO A 121 9.15 -15.74 -22.45
C PRO A 121 10.68 -15.89 -22.49
N PRO A 122 11.23 -16.77 -23.36
CA PRO A 122 12.62 -17.23 -23.25
C PRO A 122 13.66 -16.12 -23.45
N HIS A 123 13.28 -15.04 -24.15
CA HIS A 123 14.14 -13.89 -24.41
C HIS A 123 14.18 -12.88 -23.25
N LEU A 124 13.38 -13.07 -22.20
CA LEU A 124 13.33 -12.17 -21.05
C LEU A 124 14.14 -12.73 -19.88
N THR A 125 14.79 -11.83 -19.15
CA THR A 125 15.31 -12.10 -17.81
C THR A 125 14.17 -12.33 -16.81
N LEU A 126 14.47 -12.94 -15.66
CA LEU A 126 13.49 -13.11 -14.58
C LEU A 126 13.01 -11.75 -14.04
N GLU A 127 13.89 -10.75 -13.97
CA GLU A 127 13.53 -9.40 -13.52
C GLU A 127 12.59 -8.69 -14.49
N GLU A 128 12.86 -8.76 -15.80
CA GLU A 128 11.95 -8.24 -16.83
C GLU A 128 10.59 -8.94 -16.80
N ALA A 129 10.60 -10.27 -16.63
CA ALA A 129 9.39 -11.06 -16.61
C ALA A 129 8.50 -10.77 -15.39
N ALA A 130 9.09 -10.38 -14.25
CA ALA A 130 8.36 -9.96 -13.05
C ALA A 130 7.56 -8.65 -13.25
N THR A 131 7.74 -7.94 -14.37
CA THR A 131 6.96 -6.73 -14.70
C THR A 131 5.59 -7.03 -15.31
N ILE A 132 5.34 -8.28 -15.70
CA ILE A 132 4.23 -8.68 -16.57
C ILE A 132 2.91 -8.90 -15.81
N PRO A 133 2.83 -9.83 -14.83
CA PRO A 133 1.55 -10.45 -14.46
C PRO A 133 0.41 -9.48 -14.11
N VAL A 134 0.52 -8.75 -13.01
CA VAL A 134 -0.51 -7.84 -12.50
C VAL A 134 -0.72 -6.67 -13.43
N SER A 135 0.36 -6.07 -13.95
CA SER A 135 0.28 -4.87 -14.79
C SER A 135 -0.48 -5.15 -16.09
N PHE A 136 -0.09 -6.20 -16.82
CA PHE A 136 -0.71 -6.54 -18.10
C PHE A 136 -2.07 -7.21 -17.94
N ALA A 137 -2.27 -8.11 -16.98
CA ALA A 137 -3.61 -8.69 -16.77
C ALA A 137 -4.63 -7.62 -16.38
N THR A 138 -4.24 -6.66 -15.53
CA THR A 138 -5.12 -5.55 -15.15
C THR A 138 -5.46 -4.68 -16.36
N ALA A 139 -4.45 -4.23 -17.11
CA ALA A 139 -4.65 -3.37 -18.26
C ALA A 139 -5.43 -4.07 -19.40
N TYR A 140 -5.11 -5.33 -19.68
CA TYR A 140 -5.71 -6.10 -20.75
C TYR A 140 -7.17 -6.45 -20.43
N TYR A 141 -7.46 -6.92 -19.22
CA TYR A 141 -8.85 -7.09 -18.78
C TYR A 141 -9.62 -5.77 -18.88
N SER A 142 -9.03 -4.68 -18.39
CA SER A 142 -9.70 -3.37 -18.35
C SER A 142 -10.02 -2.86 -19.74
N LEU A 143 -9.05 -2.82 -20.65
CA LEU A 143 -9.24 -2.23 -21.97
C LEU A 143 -9.94 -3.19 -22.93
N ILE A 144 -9.59 -4.48 -22.94
CA ILE A 144 -10.08 -5.43 -23.94
C ILE A 144 -11.36 -6.13 -23.50
N LYS A 145 -11.39 -6.68 -22.28
CA LYS A 145 -12.54 -7.48 -21.81
C LYS A 145 -13.69 -6.60 -21.31
N ALA A 146 -13.39 -5.68 -20.40
CA ALA A 146 -14.39 -4.81 -19.77
C ALA A 146 -14.70 -3.59 -20.65
N GLY A 147 -13.66 -2.90 -21.10
CA GLY A 147 -13.76 -1.68 -21.90
C GLY A 147 -14.09 -1.91 -23.36
N ARG A 148 -13.77 -3.08 -23.92
CA ARG A 148 -13.98 -3.38 -25.35
C ARG A 148 -13.44 -2.27 -26.24
N LEU A 149 -12.23 -1.80 -25.94
CA LEU A 149 -11.57 -0.73 -26.69
C LEU A 149 -11.36 -1.19 -28.13
N CYS A 150 -11.79 -0.37 -29.08
CA CYS A 150 -11.70 -0.66 -30.50
C CYS A 150 -10.67 0.23 -31.21
N GLN A 151 -10.21 -0.22 -32.37
CA GLN A 151 -9.39 0.58 -33.27
C GLN A 151 -10.07 1.93 -33.58
N GLY A 152 -9.30 3.01 -33.49
CA GLY A 152 -9.79 4.37 -33.76
C GLY A 152 -10.58 5.01 -32.62
N GLU A 153 -10.90 4.28 -31.55
CA GLU A 153 -11.42 4.90 -30.33
C GLU A 153 -10.32 5.65 -29.58
N SER A 154 -10.72 6.65 -28.80
CA SER A 154 -9.85 7.44 -27.95
C SER A 154 -9.89 6.95 -26.50
N VAL A 155 -8.73 6.89 -25.85
CA VAL A 155 -8.60 6.46 -24.45
C VAL A 155 -7.77 7.45 -23.63
N LEU A 156 -8.30 7.88 -22.48
CA LEU A 156 -7.54 8.61 -21.47
C LEU A 156 -6.99 7.63 -20.42
N ILE A 157 -5.67 7.55 -20.31
CA ILE A 157 -4.95 6.71 -19.36
C ILE A 157 -4.35 7.59 -18.28
N HIS A 158 -4.89 7.49 -17.07
CA HIS A 158 -4.31 8.18 -15.91
C HIS A 158 -3.10 7.45 -15.35
N SER A 159 -2.16 8.22 -14.78
CA SER A 159 -0.90 7.69 -14.24
C SER A 159 -0.15 6.82 -15.25
N ALA A 160 -0.16 7.21 -16.53
CA ALA A 160 0.27 6.38 -17.66
C ALA A 160 1.74 5.92 -17.56
N ALA A 161 2.59 6.65 -16.83
CA ALA A 161 3.99 6.28 -16.61
C ALA A 161 4.20 5.25 -15.48
N GLY A 162 3.14 4.76 -14.82
CA GLY A 162 3.23 3.67 -13.83
C GLY A 162 3.10 2.29 -14.46
N GLY A 163 3.12 1.22 -13.66
CA GLY A 163 3.10 -0.17 -14.15
C GLY A 163 1.88 -0.50 -15.04
N VAL A 164 0.67 -0.39 -14.49
CA VAL A 164 -0.57 -0.64 -15.25
C VAL A 164 -0.75 0.37 -16.38
N GLY A 165 -0.38 1.64 -16.15
CA GLY A 165 -0.46 2.69 -17.16
C GLY A 165 0.38 2.39 -18.40
N MET A 166 1.63 1.92 -18.21
CA MET A 166 2.52 1.59 -19.31
C MET A 166 2.09 0.32 -20.04
N ALA A 167 1.53 -0.66 -19.34
CA ALA A 167 0.91 -1.82 -19.97
C ALA A 167 -0.31 -1.38 -20.82
N ALA A 168 -1.15 -0.50 -20.28
CA ALA A 168 -2.31 0.06 -20.98
C ALA A 168 -1.92 0.86 -22.22
N VAL A 169 -0.82 1.62 -22.19
CA VAL A 169 -0.26 2.29 -23.37
C VAL A 169 0.09 1.28 -24.46
N GLN A 170 0.81 0.21 -24.14
CA GLN A 170 1.17 -0.82 -25.13
C GLN A 170 -0.09 -1.48 -25.74
N ILE A 171 -1.08 -1.82 -24.90
CA ILE A 171 -2.33 -2.43 -25.34
C ILE A 171 -3.13 -1.48 -26.23
N ALA A 172 -3.25 -0.20 -25.85
CA ALA A 172 -3.94 0.81 -26.66
C ALA A 172 -3.23 1.04 -28.01
N GLN A 173 -1.89 1.03 -28.03
CA GLN A 173 -1.11 1.11 -29.28
C GLN A 173 -1.34 -0.11 -30.17
N TRP A 174 -1.37 -1.32 -29.59
CA TRP A 174 -1.66 -2.57 -30.30
C TRP A 174 -3.06 -2.56 -30.92
N VAL A 175 -4.07 -2.08 -30.19
CA VAL A 175 -5.44 -1.86 -30.70
C VAL A 175 -5.52 -0.73 -31.73
N LYS A 176 -4.51 0.15 -31.78
CA LYS A 176 -4.50 1.39 -32.59
C LYS A 176 -5.59 2.38 -32.14
N ALA A 177 -5.73 2.54 -30.83
CA ALA A 177 -6.53 3.59 -30.20
C ALA A 177 -5.74 4.91 -30.13
N GLU A 178 -6.44 6.04 -30.14
CA GLU A 178 -5.85 7.35 -29.87
C GLU A 178 -5.63 7.54 -28.36
N ILE A 179 -4.39 7.80 -27.94
CA ILE A 179 -4.02 7.83 -26.53
C ILE A 179 -3.92 9.27 -26.03
N PHE A 180 -4.68 9.55 -24.97
CA PHE A 180 -4.50 10.67 -24.06
C PHE A 180 -3.91 10.11 -22.77
N ALA A 181 -2.87 10.75 -22.24
CA ALA A 181 -2.18 10.25 -21.07
C ALA A 181 -1.97 11.35 -20.03
N THR A 182 -1.99 10.99 -18.74
CA THR A 182 -1.54 11.89 -17.67
C THR A 182 -0.37 11.31 -16.89
N ALA A 183 0.59 12.16 -16.52
CA ALA A 183 1.68 11.81 -15.60
C ALA A 183 2.11 13.01 -14.74
N GLY A 184 2.69 12.73 -13.57
CA GLY A 184 2.87 13.75 -12.52
C GLY A 184 4.01 14.74 -12.74
N ASN A 185 5.22 14.27 -13.08
CA ASN A 185 6.39 15.12 -13.29
C ASN A 185 6.75 15.24 -14.78
N ASP A 186 7.58 16.23 -15.15
CA ASP A 186 7.95 16.49 -16.55
C ASP A 186 8.75 15.36 -17.18
N GLU A 187 9.66 14.74 -16.44
CA GLU A 187 10.46 13.59 -16.90
C GLU A 187 9.56 12.45 -17.39
N LYS A 188 8.51 12.10 -16.62
CA LYS A 188 7.53 11.09 -17.00
C LYS A 188 6.71 11.50 -18.21
N ARG A 189 6.32 12.77 -18.29
CA ARG A 189 5.56 13.27 -19.44
C ARG A 189 6.39 13.22 -20.72
N GLU A 190 7.67 13.58 -20.64
CA GLU A 190 8.59 13.53 -21.77
C GLU A 190 8.89 12.10 -22.18
N PHE A 191 9.06 11.21 -21.21
CA PHE A 191 9.14 9.78 -21.47
C PHE A 191 7.90 9.28 -22.25
N LEU A 192 6.68 9.62 -21.82
CA LEU A 192 5.46 9.22 -22.53
C LEU A 192 5.40 9.78 -23.96
N ARG A 193 5.84 11.02 -24.19
CA ARG A 193 5.96 11.57 -25.56
C ARG A 193 6.96 10.80 -26.41
N SER A 194 8.10 10.41 -25.84
CA SER A 194 9.09 9.57 -26.53
C SER A 194 8.56 8.19 -26.93
N GLN A 195 7.50 7.71 -26.26
CA GLN A 195 6.78 6.48 -26.63
C GLN A 195 5.77 6.68 -27.76
N GLY A 196 5.70 7.88 -28.36
CA GLY A 196 4.80 8.21 -29.46
C GLY A 196 3.41 8.68 -29.02
N ILE A 197 3.20 8.98 -27.73
CA ILE A 197 1.93 9.52 -27.24
C ILE A 197 1.86 11.01 -27.55
N LYS A 198 0.87 11.40 -28.35
CA LYS A 198 0.71 12.79 -28.81
C LYS A 198 0.20 13.72 -27.72
N HIS A 199 -0.76 13.25 -26.92
CA HIS A 199 -1.47 14.07 -25.93
C HIS A 199 -1.07 13.66 -24.51
N VAL A 200 -0.17 14.42 -23.88
CA VAL A 200 0.37 14.11 -22.54
C VAL A 200 0.20 15.32 -21.60
N MET A 201 -0.58 15.12 -20.54
CA MET A 201 -1.03 16.15 -19.59
C MET A 201 -0.56 15.86 -18.15
N ASN A 202 -0.81 16.79 -17.23
CA ASN A 202 -0.40 16.66 -15.83
C ASN A 202 -1.41 15.81 -15.03
N SER A 203 -0.95 14.77 -14.31
CA SER A 203 -1.81 13.93 -13.47
C SER A 203 -2.07 14.49 -12.06
N ARG A 204 -1.45 15.61 -11.69
CA ARG A 204 -1.60 16.27 -10.38
C ARG A 204 -2.51 17.49 -10.41
N SER A 205 -3.03 17.83 -11.60
CA SER A 205 -4.01 18.89 -11.78
C SER A 205 -5.24 18.31 -12.47
N VAL A 206 -6.40 18.92 -12.28
CA VAL A 206 -7.64 18.61 -13.00
C VAL A 206 -7.75 19.32 -14.36
N ASP A 207 -6.76 20.16 -14.71
CA ASP A 207 -6.71 20.92 -15.97
C ASP A 207 -6.74 20.02 -17.22
N PHE A 208 -6.32 18.75 -17.08
CA PHE A 208 -6.43 17.75 -18.15
C PHE A 208 -7.85 17.68 -18.71
N ALA A 209 -8.87 17.99 -17.90
CA ALA A 209 -10.25 17.92 -18.34
C ALA A 209 -10.54 18.94 -19.45
N GLU A 210 -10.08 20.19 -19.27
CA GLU A 210 -10.24 21.25 -20.27
C GLU A 210 -9.35 20.99 -21.49
N GLU A 211 -8.13 20.50 -21.26
CA GLU A 211 -7.20 20.13 -22.34
C GLU A 211 -7.77 19.02 -23.23
N VAL A 212 -8.33 17.95 -22.64
CA VAL A 212 -8.97 16.86 -23.40
C VAL A 212 -10.12 17.38 -24.24
N ILE A 213 -11.01 18.19 -23.66
CA ILE A 213 -12.16 18.74 -24.39
C ILE A 213 -11.69 19.63 -25.54
N LYS A 214 -10.65 20.44 -25.33
CA LYS A 214 -10.07 21.29 -26.38
C LYS A 214 -9.42 20.46 -27.49
N LEU A 215 -8.65 19.44 -27.15
CA LEU A 215 -7.94 18.58 -28.10
C LEU A 215 -8.87 17.66 -28.90
N THR A 216 -10.09 17.46 -28.41
CA THR A 216 -11.12 16.61 -29.04
C THR A 216 -12.26 17.42 -29.66
N ASP A 217 -12.08 18.74 -29.82
CA ASP A 217 -13.08 19.67 -30.37
C ASP A 217 -14.47 19.52 -29.71
N GLY A 218 -14.49 19.32 -28.38
CA GLY A 218 -15.72 19.16 -27.60
C GLY A 218 -16.26 17.73 -27.48
N LYS A 219 -15.70 16.75 -28.22
CA LYS A 219 -16.19 15.37 -28.22
C LYS A 219 -15.94 14.66 -26.88
N GLY A 220 -14.75 14.85 -26.30
CA GLY A 220 -14.24 14.01 -25.21
C GLY A 220 -13.66 12.68 -25.69
N VAL A 221 -13.37 11.78 -24.75
CA VAL A 221 -12.76 10.45 -25.01
C VAL A 221 -13.74 9.31 -24.87
N ASP A 222 -13.55 8.22 -25.63
CA ASP A 222 -14.48 7.09 -25.63
C ASP A 222 -14.28 6.16 -24.41
N VAL A 223 -13.04 6.07 -23.90
CA VAL A 223 -12.67 5.27 -22.73
C VAL A 223 -11.81 6.09 -21.76
N VAL A 224 -12.01 5.90 -20.45
CA VAL A 224 -11.09 6.36 -19.41
C VAL A 224 -10.62 5.15 -18.62
N LEU A 225 -9.31 4.94 -18.51
CA LEU A 225 -8.69 4.05 -17.52
C LEU A 225 -8.21 4.90 -16.34
N ASN A 226 -8.94 4.82 -15.23
CA ASN A 226 -8.73 5.67 -14.06
C ASN A 226 -8.06 4.94 -12.91
N SER A 227 -7.07 5.61 -12.29
CA SER A 227 -6.45 5.20 -11.03
C SER A 227 -6.40 6.33 -10.00
N LEU A 228 -6.94 7.51 -10.33
CA LEU A 228 -6.89 8.72 -9.50
C LEU A 228 -8.19 8.86 -8.73
N GLY A 229 -8.11 9.18 -7.44
CA GLY A 229 -9.28 9.28 -6.57
C GLY A 229 -9.82 10.71 -6.39
N GLY A 230 -10.92 10.85 -5.65
CA GLY A 230 -11.51 12.16 -5.33
C GLY A 230 -12.04 12.93 -6.54
N GLU A 231 -11.75 14.24 -6.62
CA GLU A 231 -12.28 15.12 -7.68
C GLU A 231 -11.88 14.71 -9.11
N PHE A 232 -10.77 13.97 -9.23
CA PHE A 232 -10.29 13.43 -10.49
C PHE A 232 -11.32 12.47 -11.12
N ILE A 233 -12.07 11.70 -10.32
CA ILE A 233 -13.12 10.80 -10.82
C ILE A 233 -14.21 11.62 -11.53
N SER A 234 -14.71 12.66 -10.87
CA SER A 234 -15.76 13.54 -11.41
C SER A 234 -15.31 14.25 -12.68
N LYS A 235 -14.07 14.76 -12.71
CA LYS A 235 -13.49 15.43 -13.89
C LYS A 235 -13.26 14.47 -15.05
N SER A 236 -12.85 13.24 -14.75
CA SER A 236 -12.64 12.19 -15.74
C SER A 236 -13.96 11.69 -16.35
N LEU A 237 -15.04 11.59 -15.56
CA LEU A 237 -16.39 11.33 -16.06
C LEU A 237 -16.91 12.46 -16.96
N ALA A 238 -16.57 13.70 -16.64
CA ALA A 238 -16.99 14.86 -17.42
C ALA A 238 -16.41 14.85 -18.85
N VAL A 239 -15.20 14.33 -19.05
CA VAL A 239 -14.55 14.25 -20.37
C VAL A 239 -14.87 13.03 -21.20
N LEU A 240 -15.64 12.06 -20.68
CA LEU A 240 -16.11 10.95 -21.50
C LEU A 240 -17.08 11.43 -22.59
N ALA A 241 -16.90 10.95 -23.81
CA ALA A 241 -17.86 11.10 -24.90
C ALA A 241 -19.18 10.39 -24.58
N ARG A 242 -20.22 10.66 -25.38
CA ARG A 242 -21.50 9.93 -25.28
C ARG A 242 -21.27 8.43 -25.48
N HIS A 243 -21.90 7.59 -24.66
CA HIS A 243 -21.67 6.15 -24.56
C HIS A 243 -20.28 5.74 -24.05
N GLY A 244 -19.52 6.69 -23.49
CA GLY A 244 -18.18 6.44 -22.98
C GLY A 244 -18.13 5.47 -21.80
N ARG A 245 -16.98 4.81 -21.63
CA ARG A 245 -16.75 3.77 -20.62
C ARG A 245 -15.68 4.22 -19.62
N PHE A 246 -16.06 4.26 -18.36
CA PHE A 246 -15.19 4.57 -17.24
C PHE A 246 -14.71 3.27 -16.58
N LEU A 247 -13.40 3.02 -16.62
CA LEU A 247 -12.75 1.83 -16.08
C LEU A 247 -11.99 2.23 -14.82
N GLU A 248 -12.58 1.99 -13.66
CA GLU A 248 -12.01 2.35 -12.35
C GLU A 248 -11.19 1.18 -11.79
N ILE A 249 -9.87 1.35 -11.69
CA ILE A 249 -8.97 0.40 -11.00
C ILE A 249 -8.55 0.89 -9.61
N GLY A 250 -8.83 2.15 -9.27
CA GLY A 250 -8.58 2.74 -7.96
C GLY A 250 -9.56 2.25 -6.90
N GLN A 251 -9.03 1.60 -5.85
CA GLN A 251 -9.86 0.99 -4.81
C GLN A 251 -10.21 1.94 -3.65
N ARG A 252 -9.44 3.01 -3.45
CA ARG A 252 -9.58 3.89 -2.28
C ARG A 252 -10.99 4.46 -2.13
N ASP A 253 -11.51 5.08 -3.18
CA ASP A 253 -12.82 5.73 -3.18
C ASP A 253 -13.97 4.72 -3.15
N ILE A 254 -13.78 3.54 -3.76
CA ILE A 254 -14.75 2.43 -3.69
C ILE A 254 -14.87 1.93 -2.24
N LEU A 255 -13.73 1.65 -1.58
CA LEU A 255 -13.71 1.15 -0.21
C LEU A 255 -14.20 2.17 0.81
N ASN A 256 -14.04 3.46 0.51
CA ASN A 256 -14.58 4.55 1.33
C ASN A 256 -16.06 4.86 1.06
N ASN A 257 -16.72 4.13 0.16
CA ASN A 257 -18.10 4.38 -0.26
C ASN A 257 -18.32 5.85 -0.70
N SER A 258 -17.36 6.39 -1.46
CA SER A 258 -17.42 7.76 -1.98
C SER A 258 -18.66 7.96 -2.85
N GLN A 259 -19.33 9.11 -2.69
CA GLN A 259 -20.53 9.42 -3.46
C GLN A 259 -20.17 9.77 -4.91
N LEU A 260 -20.89 9.15 -5.86
CA LEU A 260 -20.73 9.41 -7.29
C LEU A 260 -21.92 10.21 -7.83
N GLY A 261 -21.65 11.38 -8.41
CA GLY A 261 -22.69 12.19 -9.04
C GLY A 261 -23.26 11.51 -10.29
N LEU A 262 -24.59 11.43 -10.39
CA LEU A 262 -25.26 10.74 -11.51
C LEU A 262 -25.44 11.59 -12.77
N ARG A 263 -25.27 12.92 -12.70
CA ARG A 263 -25.48 13.82 -13.83
C ARG A 263 -24.65 13.45 -15.09
N PRO A 264 -23.35 13.10 -15.01
CA PRO A 264 -22.57 12.71 -16.19
C PRO A 264 -23.16 11.55 -16.99
N PHE A 265 -23.98 10.69 -16.37
CA PHE A 265 -24.60 9.53 -17.02
C PHE A 265 -25.73 9.90 -17.98
N GLU A 266 -26.14 11.18 -18.07
CA GLU A 266 -27.01 11.68 -19.16
C GLU A 266 -26.37 11.46 -20.55
N LYS A 267 -25.04 11.30 -20.59
CA LYS A 267 -24.26 10.90 -21.77
C LYS A 267 -24.32 9.39 -22.04
N CYS A 268 -25.18 8.62 -21.36
CA CYS A 268 -25.28 7.16 -21.46
C CYS A 268 -23.96 6.44 -21.12
N LEU A 269 -23.25 6.94 -20.10
CA LEU A 269 -21.95 6.39 -19.69
C LEU A 269 -22.11 5.02 -19.01
N SER A 270 -21.05 4.22 -19.07
CA SER A 270 -20.88 3.01 -18.24
C SER A 270 -19.77 3.24 -17.21
N PHE A 271 -19.97 2.81 -15.97
CA PHE A 271 -18.95 2.81 -14.92
C PHE A 271 -18.67 1.37 -14.50
N LEU A 272 -17.40 0.96 -14.60
CA LEU A 272 -16.96 -0.38 -14.28
C LEU A 272 -15.86 -0.29 -13.21
N ALA A 273 -16.19 -0.74 -12.00
CA ALA A 273 -15.21 -1.00 -10.96
C ALA A 273 -14.48 -2.31 -11.27
N ILE A 274 -13.16 -2.28 -11.35
CA ILE A 274 -12.33 -3.38 -11.82
C ILE A 274 -11.34 -3.81 -10.75
N GLN A 275 -11.40 -5.10 -10.41
CA GLN A 275 -10.41 -5.79 -9.62
C GLN A 275 -10.06 -7.08 -10.35
N VAL A 276 -8.83 -7.16 -10.86
CA VAL A 276 -8.31 -8.36 -11.49
C VAL A 276 -7.58 -9.19 -10.45
N GLU A 277 -8.07 -10.40 -10.23
CA GLU A 277 -7.49 -11.36 -9.31
C GLU A 277 -7.75 -12.79 -9.80
N PRO A 278 -6.92 -13.77 -9.40
CA PRO A 278 -7.04 -15.17 -9.84
C PRO A 278 -8.43 -15.81 -9.75
N LYS A 279 -9.28 -15.33 -8.83
CA LYS A 279 -10.64 -15.85 -8.61
C LYS A 279 -11.71 -15.15 -9.45
N ALA A 280 -11.35 -14.08 -10.16
CA ALA A 280 -12.30 -13.35 -10.99
C ALA A 280 -12.80 -14.23 -12.15
N PRO A 281 -14.07 -14.09 -12.56
CA PRO A 281 -14.58 -14.77 -13.75
C PRO A 281 -13.69 -14.51 -14.96
N HIS A 282 -13.43 -15.55 -15.75
CA HIS A 282 -12.60 -15.48 -16.96
C HIS A 282 -11.14 -15.03 -16.75
N PHE A 283 -10.63 -15.07 -15.51
CA PHE A 283 -9.25 -14.71 -15.22
C PHE A 283 -8.25 -15.54 -16.03
N ASN A 284 -8.35 -16.87 -15.98
CA ASN A 284 -7.40 -17.76 -16.68
C ASN A 284 -7.39 -17.50 -18.19
N THR A 285 -8.55 -17.33 -18.82
CA THR A 285 -8.65 -16.98 -20.25
C THR A 285 -7.98 -15.64 -20.55
N THR A 286 -8.19 -14.64 -19.69
CA THR A 286 -7.52 -13.33 -19.84
C THR A 286 -6.00 -13.47 -19.68
N TRP A 287 -5.57 -14.29 -18.72
CA TRP A 287 -4.17 -14.53 -18.45
C TRP A 287 -3.47 -15.23 -19.62
N ASP A 288 -4.07 -16.30 -20.15
CA ASP A 288 -3.57 -17.03 -21.32
C ASP A 288 -3.43 -16.11 -22.54
N GLU A 289 -4.41 -15.26 -22.79
CA GLU A 289 -4.36 -14.27 -23.88
C GLU A 289 -3.22 -13.26 -23.70
N VAL A 290 -3.00 -12.77 -22.47
CA VAL A 290 -1.86 -11.87 -22.20
C VAL A 290 -0.54 -12.57 -22.51
N ILE A 291 -0.37 -13.83 -22.07
CA ILE A 291 0.84 -14.60 -22.34
C ILE A 291 1.02 -14.84 -23.84
N GLN A 292 -0.05 -15.15 -24.56
CA GLN A 292 -0.03 -15.30 -26.01
C GLN A 292 0.48 -14.02 -26.69
N GLN A 293 0.06 -12.83 -26.24
CA GLN A 293 0.54 -11.57 -26.81
C GLN A 293 2.05 -11.33 -26.61
N PHE A 294 2.63 -11.84 -25.51
CA PHE A 294 4.09 -11.83 -25.34
C PHE A 294 4.80 -12.84 -26.23
N GLN A 295 4.19 -14.02 -26.46
CA GLN A 295 4.74 -15.02 -27.38
C GLN A 295 4.72 -14.55 -28.84
N GLU A 296 3.68 -13.81 -29.23
CA GLU A 296 3.54 -13.20 -30.55
C GLU A 296 4.43 -11.96 -30.74
N GLY A 297 5.06 -11.46 -29.66
CA GLY A 297 5.92 -10.28 -29.71
C GLY A 297 5.16 -8.95 -29.81
N ASN A 298 3.85 -8.95 -29.54
CA ASN A 298 3.02 -7.75 -29.54
C ASN A 298 3.27 -6.86 -28.31
N PHE A 299 3.66 -7.47 -27.18
CA PHE A 299 3.98 -6.78 -25.93
C PHE A 299 5.44 -7.00 -25.53
N ARG A 300 5.98 -6.06 -24.76
CA ARG A 300 7.34 -6.07 -24.20
C ARG A 300 7.31 -5.81 -22.70
N PRO A 301 8.30 -6.30 -21.93
CA PRO A 301 8.40 -5.99 -20.50
C PRO A 301 8.41 -4.49 -20.25
N LEU A 302 7.97 -4.08 -19.05
CA LEU A 302 7.92 -2.67 -18.70
C LEU A 302 9.34 -2.14 -18.39
N PRO A 303 9.60 -0.84 -18.64
CA PRO A 303 10.70 -0.17 -17.97
C PRO A 303 10.63 -0.45 -16.48
N HIS A 304 11.75 -0.76 -15.85
CA HIS A 304 11.74 -1.11 -14.45
C HIS A 304 12.99 -0.66 -13.73
N LYS A 305 12.85 -0.49 -12.41
CA LYS A 305 13.97 -0.28 -11.49
C LYS A 305 14.06 -1.47 -10.55
N VAL A 306 15.24 -2.06 -10.50
CA VAL A 306 15.54 -3.21 -9.64
C VAL A 306 16.10 -2.72 -8.29
N PHE A 307 15.61 -3.30 -7.21
CA PHE A 307 16.18 -3.19 -5.87
C PHE A 307 16.52 -4.60 -5.36
N PRO A 308 17.62 -4.80 -4.63
CA PRO A 308 17.86 -6.07 -3.94
C PRO A 308 16.81 -6.27 -2.83
N ILE A 309 16.50 -7.52 -2.48
CA ILE A 309 15.54 -7.83 -1.42
C ILE A 309 15.93 -7.26 -0.05
N SER A 310 17.22 -7.04 0.20
CA SER A 310 17.73 -6.34 1.39
C SER A 310 17.26 -4.89 1.49
N GLU A 311 16.92 -4.26 0.36
CA GLU A 311 16.42 -2.88 0.27
C GLU A 311 14.89 -2.81 0.04
N VAL A 312 14.14 -3.83 0.45
CA VAL A 312 12.69 -3.87 0.20
C VAL A 312 11.95 -2.65 0.78
N ALA A 313 12.32 -2.16 1.98
CA ALA A 313 11.73 -0.97 2.56
C ALA A 313 11.97 0.28 1.69
N HIS A 314 13.21 0.45 1.18
CA HIS A 314 13.57 1.51 0.26
C HIS A 314 12.82 1.38 -1.08
N ALA A 315 12.55 0.17 -1.57
CA ALA A 315 11.72 -0.04 -2.75
C ALA A 315 10.27 0.45 -2.54
N PHE A 316 9.70 0.20 -1.35
CA PHE A 316 8.37 0.72 -0.97
C PHE A 316 8.38 2.25 -0.88
N GLU A 317 9.37 2.86 -0.22
CA GLU A 317 9.54 4.32 -0.14
C GLU A 317 9.75 4.96 -1.52
N TYR A 318 10.56 4.34 -2.37
CA TYR A 318 10.79 4.83 -3.72
C TYR A 318 9.48 4.83 -4.54
N MET A 319 8.60 3.85 -4.28
CA MET A 319 7.27 3.82 -4.87
C MET A 319 6.38 4.97 -4.35
N THR A 320 6.38 5.27 -3.04
CA THR A 320 5.55 6.37 -2.47
C THR A 320 5.91 7.72 -3.07
N GLY A 321 7.20 7.95 -3.37
CA GLY A 321 7.66 9.17 -4.02
C GLY A 321 7.11 9.37 -5.44
N GLY A 322 6.54 8.32 -6.05
CA GLY A 322 5.91 8.40 -7.36
C GLY A 322 6.87 8.85 -8.47
N LYS A 323 8.18 8.62 -8.30
CA LYS A 323 9.24 9.05 -9.24
C LYS A 323 9.52 8.00 -10.33
N HIS A 324 9.28 6.72 -10.05
CA HIS A 324 9.56 5.60 -10.95
C HIS A 324 8.77 5.66 -12.27
N ILE A 325 9.39 5.23 -13.37
CA ILE A 325 8.72 4.95 -14.65
C ILE A 325 8.59 3.45 -14.80
N GLY A 326 7.38 2.99 -15.15
CA GLY A 326 7.04 1.58 -15.29
C GLY A 326 6.94 0.89 -13.93
N LYS A 327 7.74 -0.16 -13.69
CA LYS A 327 7.59 -1.09 -12.56
C LYS A 327 8.79 -1.03 -11.61
N ILE A 328 8.55 -1.28 -10.32
CA ILE A 328 9.62 -1.56 -9.36
C ILE A 328 9.70 -3.08 -9.18
N VAL A 329 10.89 -3.63 -9.34
CA VAL A 329 11.17 -5.06 -9.21
C VAL A 329 12.13 -5.26 -8.03
N VAL A 330 11.84 -6.24 -7.19
CA VAL A 330 12.72 -6.62 -6.08
C VAL A 330 13.37 -7.96 -6.40
N SER A 331 14.69 -7.97 -6.52
CA SER A 331 15.49 -9.13 -6.90
C SER A 331 15.93 -9.94 -5.69
N LEU A 332 15.73 -11.25 -5.75
CA LEU A 332 16.17 -12.21 -4.75
C LEU A 332 17.48 -12.90 -5.15
N GLN A 333 18.04 -12.57 -6.31
CA GLN A 333 19.26 -13.20 -6.83
C GLN A 333 20.53 -12.76 -6.06
N ALA A 334 20.52 -11.59 -5.42
CA ALA A 334 21.62 -11.08 -4.58
C ALA A 334 21.64 -11.69 -3.16
N GLN A 335 21.47 -13.01 -3.04
CA GLN A 335 21.37 -13.72 -1.74
C GLN A 335 22.69 -13.79 -0.94
N GLU A 336 23.83 -13.35 -1.49
CA GLU A 336 25.11 -13.42 -0.77
C GLU A 336 25.22 -12.44 0.41
N GLU A 337 24.38 -11.40 0.49
CA GLU A 337 24.46 -10.34 1.51
C GLU A 337 23.39 -10.37 2.61
N LEU A 338 22.47 -11.34 2.66
CA LEU A 338 21.60 -11.56 3.82
C LEU A 338 22.34 -12.20 5.02
N LYS A 339 23.62 -11.87 5.18
CA LYS A 339 24.39 -12.14 6.40
C LYS A 339 24.28 -10.91 7.30
N THR A 340 23.84 -11.16 8.54
CA THR A 340 23.97 -10.27 9.70
C THR A 340 23.23 -8.94 9.62
N THR A 341 21.93 -8.92 9.96
CA THR A 341 21.32 -7.99 10.95
C THR A 341 19.88 -8.45 11.23
N VAL A 342 19.70 -9.55 11.98
CA VAL A 342 18.42 -9.84 12.62
C VAL A 342 18.67 -9.78 14.13
N SER A 343 18.32 -8.64 14.74
CA SER A 343 18.32 -8.48 16.18
C SER A 343 17.00 -9.02 16.71
N PHE A 344 17.05 -10.20 17.33
CA PHE A 344 15.90 -10.84 17.96
C PHE A 344 15.65 -10.21 19.33
N LYS A 345 14.56 -9.45 19.49
CA LYS A 345 14.01 -9.13 20.82
C LYS A 345 12.81 -10.02 21.10
N SER A 346 12.98 -10.94 22.06
CA SER A 346 11.91 -11.75 22.64
C SER A 346 10.89 -10.86 23.37
N ARG A 347 9.60 -10.97 23.04
CA ARG A 347 8.49 -10.31 23.75
C ARG A 347 8.24 -10.99 25.10
N GLU A 348 8.20 -10.21 26.17
CA GLU A 348 7.59 -10.58 27.45
C GLU A 348 6.07 -10.37 27.41
N THR A 349 5.35 -11.33 28.00
CA THR A 349 3.90 -11.40 28.17
C THR A 349 3.39 -10.40 29.20
N VAL A 350 2.38 -9.59 28.83
CA VAL A 350 1.59 -8.79 29.79
C VAL A 350 0.14 -9.28 29.76
N ASN A 351 -0.34 -9.74 30.91
CA ASN A 351 -1.73 -10.09 31.19
C ASN A 351 -2.57 -8.82 31.38
N SER A 352 -3.80 -8.81 30.87
CA SER A 352 -4.84 -7.88 31.35
C SER A 352 -6.23 -8.52 31.36
N SER A 353 -6.78 -8.61 32.57
CA SER A 353 -8.15 -8.98 32.89
C SER A 353 -9.13 -7.83 32.59
N VAL A 354 -10.25 -8.11 31.91
CA VAL A 354 -11.39 -7.18 31.81
C VAL A 354 -12.60 -7.80 32.48
N SER A 355 -13.24 -7.00 33.35
CA SER A 355 -14.36 -7.34 34.21
C SER A 355 -15.68 -7.46 33.45
N ALA A 356 -16.54 -8.33 33.97
CA ALA A 356 -17.87 -8.61 33.46
C ALA A 356 -18.90 -7.61 33.97
N GLN A 357 -19.65 -6.96 33.08
CA GLN A 357 -21.05 -6.57 33.30
C GLN A 357 -21.69 -6.00 32.02
N LYS A 358 -22.30 -6.89 31.23
CA LYS A 358 -23.58 -6.68 30.50
C LYS A 358 -23.78 -7.84 29.52
N THR A 359 -24.71 -8.75 29.83
CA THR A 359 -25.55 -9.47 28.84
C THR A 359 -26.53 -10.38 29.59
N ALA A 360 -27.72 -9.85 29.87
CA ALA A 360 -28.86 -10.61 30.43
C ALA A 360 -29.74 -11.18 29.31
N PHE A 361 -29.15 -11.85 28.30
CA PHE A 361 -29.89 -12.33 27.12
C PHE A 361 -29.68 -13.81 26.73
N LEU A 362 -28.94 -14.60 27.51
CA LEU A 362 -28.76 -16.02 27.24
C LEU A 362 -29.00 -16.80 28.52
N LYS A 363 -30.26 -17.23 28.75
CA LYS A 363 -30.55 -18.07 29.91
C LYS A 363 -30.05 -19.51 29.75
N ASP A 364 -29.78 -19.97 28.51
CA ASP A 364 -29.26 -21.32 28.23
C ASP A 364 -28.27 -21.36 27.04
N GLY A 365 -27.60 -20.24 26.73
CA GLY A 365 -26.62 -20.19 25.64
C GLY A 365 -25.26 -19.66 26.10
N LEU A 366 -24.20 -20.06 25.40
CA LEU A 366 -22.85 -19.53 25.64
C LEU A 366 -22.70 -18.19 24.92
N LEU A 367 -22.20 -17.17 25.60
CA LEU A 367 -21.72 -15.96 24.96
C LEU A 367 -20.54 -16.31 24.03
N PRO A 368 -20.27 -15.54 22.96
CA PRO A 368 -19.13 -15.82 22.06
C PRO A 368 -17.79 -15.99 22.80
N ALA A 369 -17.53 -15.17 23.81
CA ALA A 369 -16.33 -15.29 24.65
C ALA A 369 -16.32 -16.56 25.51
N GLU A 370 -17.48 -17.03 25.96
CA GLU A 370 -17.63 -18.28 26.72
C GLU A 370 -17.49 -19.49 25.80
N GLY A 371 -18.02 -19.40 24.57
CA GLY A 371 -17.83 -20.38 23.50
C GLY A 371 -16.36 -20.52 23.13
N ILE A 372 -15.65 -19.40 22.97
CA ILE A 372 -14.19 -19.40 22.72
C ILE A 372 -13.44 -20.05 23.88
N LYS A 373 -13.76 -19.71 25.13
CA LYS A 373 -13.12 -20.33 26.32
C LYS A 373 -13.44 -21.82 26.44
N ALA A 374 -14.66 -22.23 26.17
CA ALA A 374 -15.07 -23.63 26.17
C ALA A 374 -14.33 -24.40 25.07
N PHE A 375 -14.26 -23.82 23.87
CA PHE A 375 -13.55 -24.38 22.72
C PHE A 375 -12.04 -24.47 22.96
N GLN A 376 -11.43 -23.45 23.56
CA GLN A 376 -10.03 -23.48 24.00
C GLN A 376 -9.77 -24.54 25.07
N ARG A 377 -10.70 -24.79 26.00
CA ARG A 377 -10.59 -25.91 26.96
C ARG A 377 -10.68 -27.27 26.28
N ILE A 378 -11.54 -27.40 25.28
CA ILE A 378 -11.70 -28.64 24.51
C ILE A 378 -10.44 -28.90 23.68
N LEU A 379 -9.90 -27.89 22.99
CA LEU A 379 -8.65 -27.98 22.23
C LEU A 379 -7.41 -28.17 23.10
N GLY A 380 -7.42 -27.62 24.32
CA GLY A 380 -6.37 -27.81 25.32
C GLY A 380 -6.48 -29.12 26.11
N SER A 381 -7.52 -29.92 25.86
CA SER A 381 -7.70 -31.24 26.46
C SER A 381 -6.64 -32.21 25.93
N LYS A 382 -6.07 -33.04 26.81
CA LYS A 382 -5.16 -34.12 26.42
C LYS A 382 -5.88 -35.37 25.90
N LEU A 383 -7.22 -35.36 25.90
CA LEU A 383 -8.03 -36.45 25.34
C LEU A 383 -8.25 -36.21 23.84
N PRO A 384 -8.15 -37.23 22.98
CA PRO A 384 -8.41 -37.09 21.55
C PRO A 384 -9.80 -36.49 21.31
N GLN A 385 -9.86 -35.37 20.60
CA GLN A 385 -11.12 -34.75 20.20
C GLN A 385 -11.32 -34.94 18.70
N VAL A 386 -12.52 -35.32 18.29
CA VAL A 386 -12.92 -35.39 16.88
C VAL A 386 -13.80 -34.20 16.58
N VAL A 387 -13.33 -33.31 15.71
CA VAL A 387 -14.12 -32.20 15.19
C VAL A 387 -14.74 -32.65 13.87
N VAL A 388 -16.05 -32.88 13.87
CA VAL A 388 -16.79 -33.21 12.65
C VAL A 388 -17.32 -31.90 12.06
N SER A 389 -16.71 -31.47 10.97
CA SER A 389 -17.19 -30.34 10.17
C SER A 389 -17.79 -30.85 8.89
N THR A 390 -18.93 -30.28 8.49
CA THR A 390 -19.57 -30.56 7.20
C THR A 390 -18.90 -29.84 6.02
N LYS A 391 -17.82 -29.08 6.30
CA LYS A 391 -17.01 -28.34 5.34
C LYS A 391 -15.53 -28.46 5.70
N ASP A 392 -14.65 -28.35 4.71
CA ASP A 392 -13.20 -28.38 4.94
C ASP A 392 -12.77 -27.15 5.77
N LEU A 393 -12.33 -27.40 7.01
CA LEU A 393 -11.92 -26.38 7.97
C LEU A 393 -10.65 -25.63 7.56
N LEU A 394 -9.70 -26.33 6.94
CA LEU A 394 -8.45 -25.73 6.45
C LEU A 394 -8.72 -24.90 5.21
N ALA A 395 -9.59 -25.39 4.31
CA ALA A 395 -10.07 -24.60 3.21
C ALA A 395 -10.77 -23.33 3.74
N ILE A 396 -11.71 -23.42 4.69
CA ILE A 396 -12.41 -22.23 5.24
C ILE A 396 -11.44 -21.18 5.80
N THR A 397 -10.37 -21.58 6.50
CA THR A 397 -9.35 -20.64 7.00
C THR A 397 -8.54 -19.97 5.89
N HIS A 398 -8.33 -20.64 4.75
CA HIS A 398 -7.68 -20.07 3.56
C HIS A 398 -8.67 -19.35 2.61
N HIS A 399 -9.97 -19.66 2.68
CA HIS A 399 -10.98 -19.31 1.67
C HIS A 399 -11.85 -18.10 2.04
N ASN A 400 -11.93 -17.71 3.31
CA ASN A 400 -12.81 -16.63 3.78
C ASN A 400 -12.34 -15.19 3.47
N TYR A 401 -11.15 -15.01 2.87
CA TYR A 401 -10.47 -13.73 2.97
C TYR A 401 -10.94 -12.59 2.03
N THR A 402 -11.56 -12.90 0.89
CA THR A 402 -12.05 -11.86 -0.03
C THR A 402 -13.54 -11.57 0.13
N GLN A 403 -14.34 -12.56 0.56
CA GLN A 403 -15.80 -12.41 0.71
C GLN A 403 -16.22 -11.75 2.03
N GLN A 404 -15.48 -11.94 3.12
CA GLN A 404 -15.83 -11.27 4.39
C GLN A 404 -15.67 -9.74 4.34
N MET A 405 -14.87 -9.20 3.40
CA MET A 405 -14.77 -7.75 3.17
C MET A 405 -16.09 -7.13 2.65
N LEU A 406 -16.93 -7.92 1.97
CA LEU A 406 -18.20 -7.45 1.43
C LEU A 406 -19.39 -7.83 2.33
N ALA A 407 -19.33 -8.97 3.03
CA ALA A 407 -20.44 -9.49 3.81
C ALA A 407 -20.53 -8.95 5.26
N SER A 408 -19.48 -8.37 5.82
CA SER A 408 -19.51 -7.84 7.20
C SER A 408 -20.06 -6.41 7.32
N GLN A 409 -20.60 -5.82 6.24
CA GLN A 409 -21.08 -4.44 6.24
C GLN A 409 -22.56 -4.24 6.62
N GLU A 410 -23.30 -5.29 7.03
CA GLU A 410 -24.72 -5.09 7.34
C GLU A 410 -25.02 -4.34 8.65
N THR A 411 -24.05 -4.01 9.50
CA THR A 411 -24.33 -3.20 10.70
C THR A 411 -23.17 -2.32 11.18
N LEU A 412 -22.82 -1.25 10.46
CA LEU A 412 -22.14 -0.11 11.09
C LEU A 412 -22.65 1.25 10.58
N PRO A 413 -22.68 2.28 11.45
CA PRO A 413 -23.35 3.56 11.17
C PRO A 413 -22.59 4.36 10.11
N LYS A 414 -23.34 5.14 9.33
CA LYS A 414 -22.85 6.08 8.31
C LYS A 414 -21.60 6.83 8.77
N ALA A 415 -20.45 6.45 8.23
CA ALA A 415 -19.27 7.32 8.20
C ALA A 415 -19.59 8.45 7.22
N ASN A 416 -19.88 9.64 7.75
CA ASN A 416 -20.05 10.82 6.93
C ASN A 416 -18.71 11.17 6.28
N LEU A 417 -18.73 11.22 4.94
CA LEU A 417 -17.78 11.98 4.12
C LEU A 417 -17.62 13.42 4.65
N PRO A 418 -16.58 14.18 4.25
CA PRO A 418 -16.43 15.59 4.62
C PRO A 418 -17.72 16.36 4.31
N GLN A 419 -18.50 16.52 5.38
CA GLN A 419 -19.68 17.34 5.47
C GLN A 419 -19.22 18.79 5.48
N ALA A 420 -20.12 19.67 5.03
CA ALA A 420 -20.13 21.04 5.50
C ALA A 420 -19.74 21.05 6.99
N THR A 421 -18.76 21.89 7.35
CA THR A 421 -18.24 21.96 8.72
C THR A 421 -19.40 21.95 9.72
N HIS A 422 -19.44 20.97 10.61
CA HIS A 422 -20.53 20.82 11.56
C HIS A 422 -20.19 21.52 12.88
N SER A 423 -21.21 21.81 13.69
CA SER A 423 -21.01 22.45 14.98
C SER A 423 -20.31 21.51 15.96
N ARG A 424 -19.53 22.07 16.90
CA ARG A 424 -18.90 21.34 18.00
C ARG A 424 -19.95 20.49 18.73
N PRO A 425 -19.71 19.17 18.95
CA PRO A 425 -20.58 18.31 19.73
C PRO A 425 -20.81 18.82 21.16
N GLU A 426 -21.91 18.42 21.79
CA GLU A 426 -22.12 18.68 23.22
C GLU A 426 -21.18 17.81 24.06
N LEU A 427 -20.10 18.43 24.52
CA LEU A 427 -19.12 17.82 25.43
C LEU A 427 -19.36 18.29 26.86
N ASN A 428 -18.86 17.52 27.85
CA ASN A 428 -18.95 17.85 29.28
C ASN A 428 -18.05 19.04 29.70
N ASN A 429 -17.45 19.75 28.75
CA ASN A 429 -16.57 20.90 28.95
C ASN A 429 -17.05 22.12 28.14
N ASN A 430 -16.75 23.32 28.66
CA ASN A 430 -17.01 24.56 27.94
C ASN A 430 -15.99 24.75 26.82
N TYR A 431 -16.44 25.33 25.71
CA TYR A 431 -15.55 25.73 24.62
C TYR A 431 -14.55 26.80 25.10
N VAL A 432 -13.26 26.56 24.84
CA VAL A 432 -12.17 27.49 25.13
C VAL A 432 -11.36 27.68 23.84
N ALA A 433 -11.29 28.92 23.34
CA ALA A 433 -10.59 29.22 22.09
C ALA A 433 -9.06 29.09 22.22
N PRO A 434 -8.34 28.75 21.12
CA PRO A 434 -6.87 28.76 21.05
C PRO A 434 -6.27 30.12 21.45
N LYS A 435 -5.24 30.11 22.28
CA LYS A 435 -4.59 31.29 22.88
C LYS A 435 -3.23 31.61 22.28
N ASN A 436 -2.46 30.60 21.89
CA ASN A 436 -1.11 30.76 21.34
C ASN A 436 -0.99 30.20 19.90
N GLU A 437 0.11 30.51 19.20
CA GLU A 437 0.31 30.14 17.79
C GLU A 437 0.32 28.62 17.56
N ILE A 438 0.85 27.85 18.52
CA ILE A 438 0.86 26.38 18.46
C ILE A 438 -0.57 25.86 18.57
N GLU A 439 -1.34 26.30 19.57
CA GLU A 439 -2.74 25.92 19.75
C GLU A 439 -3.61 26.30 18.54
N GLN A 440 -3.36 27.44 17.90
CA GLN A 440 -4.07 27.86 16.68
C GLN A 440 -3.77 26.92 15.51
N THR A 441 -2.51 26.52 15.36
CA THR A 441 -2.08 25.57 14.32
C THR A 441 -2.69 24.18 14.55
N LEU A 442 -2.63 23.70 15.80
CA LEU A 442 -3.24 22.42 16.21
C LEU A 442 -4.76 22.43 15.97
N ALA A 443 -5.44 23.49 16.39
CA ALA A 443 -6.88 23.65 16.19
C ALA A 443 -7.26 23.67 14.70
N GLY A 444 -6.52 24.39 13.86
CA GLY A 444 -6.76 24.42 12.42
C GLY A 444 -6.66 23.04 11.76
N ILE A 445 -5.64 22.27 12.13
CA ILE A 445 -5.46 20.90 11.63
C ILE A 445 -6.61 19.99 12.09
N TRP A 446 -7.05 20.10 13.34
CA TRP A 446 -8.16 19.30 13.86
C TRP A 446 -9.49 19.68 13.23
N GLN A 447 -9.75 20.98 13.00
CA GLN A 447 -10.94 21.47 12.31
C GLN A 447 -11.02 20.93 10.89
N GLU A 448 -9.89 20.90 10.16
CA GLU A 448 -9.81 20.38 8.80
C GLU A 448 -10.07 18.87 8.77
N ILE A 449 -9.44 18.11 9.67
CA ILE A 449 -9.50 16.64 9.69
C ILE A 449 -10.85 16.13 10.21
N LEU A 450 -11.38 16.75 11.27
CA LEU A 450 -12.66 16.35 11.89
C LEU A 450 -13.87 17.00 11.22
N GLY A 451 -13.67 18.04 10.41
CA GLY A 451 -14.76 18.80 9.78
C GLY A 451 -15.61 19.59 10.77
N ILE A 452 -15.02 20.09 11.86
CA ILE A 452 -15.70 20.83 12.95
C ILE A 452 -15.43 22.33 12.84
N LYS A 453 -16.45 23.18 12.99
CA LYS A 453 -16.31 24.65 12.86
C LYS A 453 -15.38 25.26 13.91
N ASN A 454 -15.52 24.88 15.17
CA ASN A 454 -14.74 25.40 16.28
C ASN A 454 -14.30 24.25 17.18
N VAL A 455 -12.99 24.01 17.27
CA VAL A 455 -12.41 23.03 18.19
C VAL A 455 -11.82 23.79 19.36
N GLY A 456 -12.27 23.47 20.57
CA GLY A 456 -11.79 24.07 21.81
C GLY A 456 -10.50 23.41 22.28
N ILE A 457 -9.64 24.14 22.98
CA ILE A 457 -8.32 23.63 23.38
C ILE A 457 -8.38 22.47 24.38
N GLN A 458 -9.48 22.37 25.12
CA GLN A 458 -9.76 21.31 26.10
C GLN A 458 -10.57 20.16 25.50
N ASP A 459 -10.94 20.24 24.23
CA ASP A 459 -11.73 19.19 23.58
C ASP A 459 -10.85 17.96 23.39
N ASN A 460 -11.34 16.82 23.86
CA ASN A 460 -10.67 15.55 23.67
C ASN A 460 -10.87 15.09 22.22
N PHE A 461 -9.77 14.79 21.53
CA PHE A 461 -9.77 14.38 20.12
C PHE A 461 -10.75 13.23 19.84
N PHE A 462 -10.79 12.23 20.71
CA PHE A 462 -11.61 11.04 20.55
C PHE A 462 -13.08 11.31 20.83
N GLU A 463 -13.39 12.23 21.75
CA GLU A 463 -14.76 12.66 22.04
C GLU A 463 -15.34 13.50 20.89
N LEU A 464 -14.49 14.17 20.10
CA LEU A 464 -14.86 14.87 18.87
C LEU A 464 -15.09 13.93 17.67
N GLY A 465 -15.02 12.61 17.87
CA GLY A 465 -15.15 11.63 16.79
C GLY A 465 -13.83 11.28 16.09
N GLY A 466 -12.70 11.68 16.67
CA GLY A 466 -11.37 11.28 16.23
C GLY A 466 -11.12 9.78 16.44
N ASP A 467 -10.39 9.15 15.51
CA ASP A 467 -9.97 7.75 15.62
C ASP A 467 -8.47 7.58 15.29
N SER A 468 -7.99 6.34 15.39
CA SER A 468 -6.59 6.01 15.11
C SER A 468 -6.15 6.31 13.68
N LEU A 469 -7.06 6.33 12.70
CA LEU A 469 -6.75 6.67 11.31
C LEU A 469 -6.56 8.19 11.16
N LEU A 470 -7.39 8.98 11.84
CA LEU A 470 -7.29 10.44 11.84
C LEU A 470 -6.05 10.93 12.62
N ILE A 471 -5.60 10.19 13.64
CA ILE A 471 -4.32 10.45 14.35
C ILE A 471 -3.11 10.41 13.41
N VAL A 472 -3.08 9.44 12.49
CA VAL A 472 -1.98 9.34 11.51
C VAL A 472 -1.99 10.53 10.55
N GLN A 473 -3.18 11.00 10.16
CA GLN A 473 -3.32 12.20 9.32
C GLN A 473 -2.87 13.47 10.06
N ILE A 474 -3.24 13.59 11.35
CA ILE A 474 -2.79 14.68 12.22
C ILE A 474 -1.27 14.68 12.31
N ARG A 475 -0.65 13.53 12.62
CA ARG A 475 0.80 13.40 12.71
C ARG A 475 1.50 13.91 11.45
N ASN A 476 1.05 13.47 10.28
CA ASN A 476 1.65 13.85 9.01
C ASN A 476 1.50 15.36 8.72
N LYS A 477 0.33 15.95 9.04
CA LYS A 477 0.11 17.40 8.88
C LYS A 477 0.90 18.22 9.90
N LEU A 478 1.03 17.75 11.14
CA LEU A 478 1.82 18.40 12.19
C LEU A 478 3.29 18.42 11.84
N GLN A 479 3.83 17.30 11.37
CA GLN A 479 5.23 17.19 10.96
C GLN A 479 5.55 18.08 9.74
N ALA A 480 4.56 18.41 8.91
CA ALA A 480 4.70 19.34 7.80
C ALA A 480 4.55 20.81 8.22
N ALA A 481 3.75 21.10 9.25
CA ALA A 481 3.44 22.46 9.71
C ALA A 481 4.41 22.98 10.78
N LEU A 482 4.99 22.09 11.58
CA LEU A 482 5.88 22.41 12.70
C LEU A 482 7.14 21.52 12.62
N PRO A 483 8.33 22.06 12.93
CA PRO A 483 9.57 21.29 12.96
C PRO A 483 9.66 20.46 14.25
N VAL A 484 8.71 19.55 14.47
CA VAL A 484 8.58 18.73 15.68
C VAL A 484 8.59 17.25 15.31
N ASN A 485 9.23 16.41 16.14
CA ASN A 485 9.28 14.97 15.92
C ASN A 485 8.29 14.25 16.84
N ILE A 486 7.03 14.22 16.40
CA ILE A 486 5.94 13.65 17.18
C ILE A 486 5.64 12.19 16.78
N SER A 487 5.55 11.31 17.75
CA SER A 487 5.13 9.92 17.58
C SER A 487 3.60 9.80 17.63
N THR A 488 3.05 8.69 17.16
CA THR A 488 1.62 8.42 17.35
C THR A 488 1.26 8.21 18.82
N ALA A 489 2.19 7.71 19.64
CA ALA A 489 1.94 7.48 21.07
C ALA A 489 1.69 8.80 21.82
N ASP A 490 2.44 9.85 21.47
CA ASP A 490 2.32 11.17 22.10
C ASP A 490 0.93 11.78 21.83
N LEU A 491 0.35 11.55 20.65
CA LEU A 491 -1.01 11.99 20.30
C LEU A 491 -2.12 11.25 21.06
N PHE A 492 -1.84 10.04 21.56
CA PHE A 492 -2.75 9.32 22.47
C PHE A 492 -2.58 9.77 23.92
N GLU A 493 -1.35 10.10 24.33
CA GLU A 493 -1.02 10.54 25.68
C GLU A 493 -1.49 11.97 25.95
N TYR A 494 -1.47 12.83 24.93
CA TYR A 494 -1.90 14.23 24.98
C TYR A 494 -3.12 14.46 24.06
N PRO A 495 -4.31 13.96 24.45
CA PRO A 495 -5.47 13.90 23.58
C PRO A 495 -6.23 15.23 23.46
N THR A 496 -5.71 16.33 24.00
CA THR A 496 -6.28 17.68 23.87
C THR A 496 -5.25 18.64 23.28
N ILE A 497 -5.71 19.69 22.59
CA ILE A 497 -4.82 20.70 22.02
C ILE A 497 -3.98 21.38 23.10
N SER A 498 -4.51 21.63 24.30
CA SER A 498 -3.74 22.24 25.39
C SER A 498 -2.61 21.34 25.89
N THR A 499 -2.88 20.05 26.12
CA THR A 499 -1.87 19.10 26.62
C THR A 499 -0.81 18.83 25.57
N LEU A 500 -1.22 18.77 24.30
CA LEU A 500 -0.30 18.60 23.18
C LEU A 500 0.56 19.85 22.95
N ALA A 501 -0.01 21.05 23.05
CA ALA A 501 0.75 22.30 22.95
C ALA A 501 1.77 22.45 24.09
N GLU A 502 1.42 22.03 25.31
CA GLU A 502 2.34 22.00 26.46
C GLU A 502 3.51 21.04 26.23
N TYR A 503 3.23 19.82 25.74
CA TYR A 503 4.25 18.83 25.40
C TYR A 503 5.24 19.37 24.34
N LEU A 504 4.70 19.93 23.25
CA LEU A 504 5.51 20.48 22.16
C LEU A 504 6.33 21.71 22.59
N SER A 505 5.80 22.52 23.51
CA SER A 505 6.53 23.67 24.07
C SER A 505 7.65 23.22 25.01
N GLY A 506 7.49 22.09 25.69
CA GLY A 506 8.52 21.47 26.55
C GLY A 506 9.74 20.99 25.77
N GLU A 507 9.54 20.27 24.65
CA GLU A 507 10.63 19.78 23.80
C GLU A 507 11.43 20.93 23.14
N GLN A 508 10.76 22.01 22.72
CA GLN A 508 11.43 23.19 22.14
C GLN A 508 12.36 23.90 23.13
N ILE A 509 12.04 23.86 24.44
CA ILE A 509 12.89 24.42 25.49
C ILE A 509 14.13 23.53 25.70
N GLU A 510 13.99 22.21 25.66
CA GLU A 510 15.14 21.30 25.81
C GLU A 510 16.09 21.32 24.60
N GLU A 511 15.57 21.37 23.37
CA GLU A 511 16.41 21.49 22.16
C GLU A 511 17.13 22.83 22.08
N SER A 512 16.46 23.94 22.41
CA SER A 512 17.08 25.28 22.38
C SER A 512 18.17 25.46 23.44
N VAL A 513 18.01 24.87 24.63
CA VAL A 513 19.03 24.86 25.68
C VAL A 513 20.23 24.00 25.29
N SER A 514 19.99 22.83 24.69
CA SER A 514 21.06 21.93 24.21
C SER A 514 21.89 22.57 23.09
N GLN A 515 21.25 23.28 22.15
CA GLN A 515 21.92 24.02 21.09
C GLN A 515 22.77 25.18 21.62
N GLN A 516 22.27 25.97 22.58
CA GLN A 516 23.03 27.06 23.21
C GLN A 516 24.26 26.58 23.99
N VAL A 517 24.18 25.41 24.64
CA VAL A 517 25.32 24.79 25.32
C VAL A 517 26.37 24.33 24.30
N SER A 518 25.95 23.78 23.17
CA SER A 518 26.85 23.35 22.08
C SER A 518 27.57 24.54 21.41
N GLU A 519 26.89 25.67 21.20
CA GLU A 519 27.49 26.87 20.61
C GLU A 519 28.50 27.54 21.56
N ARG A 520 28.21 27.54 22.88
CA ARG A 520 29.17 28.04 23.89
C ARG A 520 30.43 27.16 23.95
N ALA A 521 30.30 25.85 23.79
CA ALA A 521 31.44 24.94 23.73
C ALA A 521 32.30 25.21 22.48
N LYS A 522 31.66 25.39 21.31
CA LYS A 522 32.33 25.72 20.05
C LYS A 522 33.09 27.05 20.09
N LYS A 523 32.46 28.12 20.60
CA LYS A 523 33.13 29.42 20.78
C LYS A 523 34.31 29.37 21.74
N LYS A 524 34.25 28.47 22.74
CA LYS A 524 35.36 28.27 23.69
C LYS A 524 36.53 27.53 23.03
N GLU A 525 36.27 26.57 22.15
CA GLU A 525 37.32 25.88 21.37
C GLU A 525 37.99 26.80 20.34
N GLU A 526 37.21 27.63 19.66
CA GLU A 526 37.74 28.63 18.71
C GLU A 526 38.63 29.66 19.41
N ALA A 527 38.22 30.18 20.57
CA ALA A 527 39.04 31.09 21.36
C ALA A 527 40.34 30.45 21.87
N ILE A 528 40.33 29.14 22.17
CA ILE A 528 41.53 28.39 22.56
C ILE A 528 42.47 28.19 21.36
N ALA A 529 41.92 27.94 20.17
CA ALA A 529 42.68 27.79 18.93
C ALA A 529 43.36 29.10 18.50
N GLU A 530 42.64 30.22 18.56
CA GLU A 530 43.19 31.56 18.27
C GLU A 530 44.33 31.92 19.23
N ASN A 531 44.17 31.63 20.53
CA ASN A 531 45.20 31.92 21.52
C ASN A 531 46.45 31.04 21.32
N ARG A 532 46.28 29.77 20.88
CA ARG A 532 47.42 28.92 20.46
C ARG A 532 48.17 29.51 19.26
N GLN A 533 47.45 29.97 18.24
CA GLN A 533 48.07 30.60 17.07
C GLN A 533 48.81 31.90 17.43
N LEU A 534 48.26 32.71 18.34
CA LEU A 534 48.90 33.93 18.81
C LEU A 534 50.19 33.65 19.59
N ILE A 535 50.21 32.59 20.40
CA ILE A 535 51.41 32.15 21.14
C ILE A 535 52.50 31.66 20.16
N GLU A 536 52.10 30.96 19.09
CA GLU A 536 53.01 30.43 18.09
C GLU A 536 53.62 31.52 17.20
N GLN A 537 52.83 32.54 16.84
CA GLN A 537 53.31 33.74 16.15
C GLN A 537 54.29 34.56 17.01
N ARG A 538 54.02 34.69 18.31
CA ARG A 538 54.94 35.37 19.26
C ARG A 538 56.25 34.62 19.47
N ARG A 539 56.27 33.30 19.32
CA ARG A 539 57.49 32.48 19.35
C ARG A 539 58.33 32.66 18.09
N LYS A 540 57.70 32.73 16.92
CA LYS A 540 58.40 33.01 15.63
C LYS A 540 58.96 34.43 15.52
N ALA A 541 58.38 35.41 16.22
CA ALA A 541 58.89 36.78 16.24
C ALA A 541 60.08 37.00 17.22
N ARG A 542 60.44 35.98 18.02
CA ARG A 542 61.56 36.02 18.98
C ARG A 542 62.74 35.12 18.59
N SER A 543 62.65 34.41 17.47
CA SER A 543 63.75 33.73 16.79
C SER A 543 64.18 34.54 15.59
#